data_AF-F0YLB8-F1
#
_entry.id   AF-F0YLB8-F1
#
_cell.length_a   1.000
_cell.length_b   1.000
_cell.length_c   1.000
_cell.angle_alpha   90.00
_cell.angle_beta   90.00
_cell.angle_gamma   90.00
#
_symmetry.space_group_name_H-M   'P 1'
#
loop_
_entity.id
_entity.type
_entity.pdbx_description
1 polymer ?
#
loop_
_entity_poly.entity_id
_entity_poly.type
_entity_poly.pdbx_seq_one_letter_code
_entity_poly.pdbx_strand_id
1 'polypeptide(L)'
;GEPLENVLCYVVDPEINSLLPIGIYGELWIGGVQVARGYLNRPELTAERFVPSPWSTIELGRGIVYRSGDSVRWCIDGELEFAGRIDF
;
A
#
# COMPACT_ATOMS: atom_id res chain seq x y z
N GLY A 1 -12.61 -5.46 5.46
CA GLY A 1 -11.66 -6.26 6.27
C GLY A 1 -10.59 -5.39 6.90
N GLU A 2 -10.03 -5.82 8.04
CA GLU A 2 -8.98 -5.08 8.79
C GLU A 2 -7.56 -5.63 8.53
N PRO A 3 -6.50 -4.81 8.69
CA PRO A 3 -5.12 -5.27 8.57
C PRO A 3 -4.72 -6.27 9.66
N LEU A 4 -3.83 -7.20 9.33
CA LEU A 4 -3.16 -8.07 10.30
C LEU A 4 -2.19 -7.26 11.16
N GLU A 5 -1.83 -7.78 12.34
CA GLU A 5 -0.83 -7.14 13.21
C GLU A 5 0.47 -6.85 12.45
N ASN A 6 1.01 -5.64 12.66
CA ASN A 6 2.24 -5.14 12.04
C ASN A 6 2.20 -5.02 10.49
N VAL A 7 1.00 -5.10 9.89
CA VAL A 7 0.76 -4.71 8.50
C VAL A 7 0.16 -3.31 8.49
N LEU A 8 0.74 -2.42 7.69
CA LEU A 8 0.22 -1.07 7.48
C LEU A 8 -0.48 -1.02 6.13
N CYS A 9 -1.70 -0.52 6.09
CA CYS A 9 -2.44 -0.32 4.86
C CYS A 9 -2.67 1.18 4.62
N TYR A 10 -2.36 1.63 3.41
CA TYR A 10 -2.55 3.01 2.99
C TYR A 10 -3.42 3.03 1.74
N VAL A 11 -4.38 3.96 1.68
CA VAL A 11 -5.15 4.22 0.46
C VAL A 11 -4.57 5.49 -0.15
N VAL A 12 -3.96 5.37 -1.32
CA VAL A 12 -3.08 6.38 -1.91
C VAL A 12 -3.58 6.75 -3.29
N ASP A 13 -3.52 8.04 -3.62
CA ASP A 13 -3.53 8.50 -5.00
C ASP A 13 -2.14 8.25 -5.61
N PRO A 14 -2.01 7.30 -6.56
CA PRO A 14 -0.71 6.92 -7.10
C PRO A 14 -0.11 7.96 -8.05
N GLU A 15 -0.87 8.93 -8.54
CA GLU A 15 -0.36 9.97 -9.44
C GLU A 15 0.44 11.04 -8.67
N ILE A 16 -0.05 11.37 -7.46
CA ILE A 16 0.54 12.41 -6.60
C ILE A 16 1.11 11.89 -5.28
N ASN A 17 1.12 10.57 -5.09
CA ASN A 17 1.64 9.88 -3.91
C ASN A 17 1.12 10.44 -2.59
N SER A 18 -0.20 10.64 -2.48
CA SER A 18 -0.84 11.24 -1.31
C SER A 18 -1.92 10.34 -0.71
N LEU A 19 -2.06 10.35 0.61
CA LEU A 19 -3.11 9.59 1.30
C LEU A 19 -4.49 10.17 0.97
N LEU A 20 -5.45 9.27 0.73
CA LEU A 20 -6.83 9.65 0.47
C LEU A 20 -7.68 9.59 1.75
N PRO A 21 -8.69 10.47 1.88
CA PRO A 21 -9.65 10.40 2.97
C PRO A 21 -10.51 9.13 2.94
N ILE A 22 -11.16 8.84 4.08
CA ILE A 22 -12.18 7.78 4.20
C ILE A 22 -13.26 7.97 3.13
N GLY A 23 -13.68 6.87 2.50
CA GLY A 23 -14.75 6.81 1.50
C GLY A 23 -14.29 7.02 0.05
N ILE A 24 -13.05 7.45 -0.18
CA ILE A 24 -12.50 7.70 -1.52
C ILE A 24 -11.67 6.49 -1.97
N TYR A 25 -11.90 6.02 -3.20
CA TYR A 25 -11.10 4.96 -3.79
C TYR A 25 -9.72 5.45 -4.21
N GLY A 26 -8.70 4.66 -3.88
CA GLY A 26 -7.32 4.82 -4.35
C GLY A 26 -6.62 3.47 -4.46
N GLU A 27 -5.32 3.49 -4.72
CA GLU A 27 -4.50 2.29 -4.73
C GLU A 27 -4.17 1.85 -3.29
N LEU A 28 -4.30 0.55 -3.01
CA LEU A 28 -3.83 -0.04 -1.76
C LEU A 28 -2.31 -0.17 -1.77
N TRP A 29 -1.64 0.53 -0.85
CA TRP A 29 -0.22 0.41 -0.61
C TRP A 29 0.02 -0.27 0.74
N ILE A 30 0.89 -1.27 0.78
CA ILE A 30 1.12 -2.13 1.95
C ILE A 30 2.50 -1.87 2.52
N GLY A 31 2.55 -1.39 3.76
CA GLY A 31 3.76 -1.23 4.57
C GLY A 31 3.84 -2.28 5.68
N GLY A 32 4.88 -2.16 6.51
CA GLY A 32 5.05 -3.04 7.66
C GLY A 32 6.29 -3.93 7.59
N VAL A 33 6.50 -4.71 8.64
CA VAL A 33 7.59 -5.71 8.70
C VAL A 33 7.40 -6.86 7.71
N GLN A 34 6.17 -7.09 7.26
CA GLN A 34 5.79 -8.18 6.35
C GLN A 34 6.03 -7.86 4.87
N VAL A 35 6.50 -6.65 4.54
CA VAL A 35 6.81 -6.28 3.15
C VAL A 35 8.02 -7.08 2.66
N ALA A 36 7.86 -7.74 1.51
CA ALA A 36 8.92 -8.53 0.90
C ALA A 36 10.13 -7.67 0.51
N ARG A 37 11.28 -8.31 0.29
CA ARG A 37 12.50 -7.62 -0.19
C ARG A 37 12.41 -7.17 -1.66
N GLY A 38 11.44 -7.66 -2.40
CA GLY A 38 11.32 -7.45 -3.84
C GLY A 38 11.08 -8.75 -4.61
N TYR A 39 11.09 -8.62 -5.92
CA TYR A 39 10.98 -9.74 -6.86
C TYR A 39 12.35 -10.32 -7.16
N LEU A 40 12.48 -11.65 -6.98
CA LEU A 40 13.72 -12.36 -7.26
C LEU A 40 14.15 -12.17 -8.73
N ASN A 41 15.39 -11.71 -8.94
CA ASN A 41 15.99 -11.44 -10.24
C ASN A 41 15.21 -10.45 -11.13
N ARG A 42 14.41 -9.55 -10.53
CA ARG A 42 13.70 -8.48 -11.24
C ARG A 42 13.87 -7.14 -10.53
N PRO A 43 15.07 -6.54 -10.58
CA PRO A 43 15.37 -5.30 -9.85
C PRO A 43 14.55 -4.10 -10.36
N GLU A 44 14.26 -4.02 -11.65
CA GLU A 44 13.47 -2.91 -12.23
C GLU A 44 12.04 -2.92 -11.70
N LEU A 45 11.38 -4.08 -11.78
CA LEU A 45 10.02 -4.26 -11.25
C LEU A 45 9.97 -4.11 -9.72
N THR A 46 11.05 -4.50 -9.04
CA THR A 46 11.17 -4.27 -7.60
C THR A 46 11.19 -2.78 -7.29
N ALA A 47 12.02 -1.99 -7.97
CA ALA A 47 12.10 -0.55 -7.75
C ALA A 47 10.79 0.17 -8.09
N GLU A 48 10.03 -0.33 -9.07
CA GLU A 48 8.72 0.21 -9.45
C GLU A 48 7.64 -0.05 -8.39
N ARG A 49 7.59 -1.26 -7.84
CA ARG A 49 6.51 -1.69 -6.92
C ARG A 49 6.85 -1.52 -5.44
N PHE A 50 8.13 -1.48 -5.06
CA PHE A 50 8.59 -1.34 -3.68
C PHE A 50 9.24 0.03 -3.50
N VAL A 51 8.44 1.01 -3.10
CA VAL A 51 8.83 2.43 -3.08
C VAL A 51 9.03 2.95 -1.66
N PRO A 52 9.85 4.00 -1.45
CA PRO A 52 9.97 4.67 -0.15
C PRO A 52 8.62 5.21 0.33
N SER A 53 8.31 4.95 1.60
CA SER A 53 7.10 5.47 2.24
C SER A 53 7.44 6.67 3.11
N PRO A 54 6.81 7.85 2.88
CA PRO A 54 6.95 8.99 3.78
C PRO A 54 6.13 8.83 5.08
N TRP A 55 5.26 7.82 5.14
CA TRP A 55 4.35 7.60 6.27
C TRP A 55 4.79 6.45 7.19
N SER A 56 5.58 5.51 6.67
CA SER A 56 6.10 4.39 7.47
C SER A 56 7.27 4.86 8.32
N THR A 57 7.21 4.61 9.62
CA THR A 57 8.39 4.74 10.49
C THR A 57 9.26 3.49 10.38
N ILE A 58 10.56 3.63 10.72
CA ILE A 58 11.51 2.50 10.76
C ILE A 58 11.12 1.46 11.83
N GLU A 59 10.47 1.91 12.91
CA GLU A 59 9.99 1.03 13.98
C GLU A 59 8.90 0.07 13.50
N LEU A 60 8.12 0.49 12.49
CA LEU A 60 7.03 -0.30 11.93
C LEU A 60 7.44 -1.07 10.65
N GLY A 61 8.68 -0.98 10.19
CA GLY A 61 9.13 -1.67 8.98
C GLY A 61 10.37 -1.05 8.33
N ARG A 62 10.63 -1.38 7.06
CA ARG A 62 11.85 -0.92 6.36
C ARG A 62 11.76 0.49 5.77
N GLY A 63 10.67 1.23 6.05
CA GLY A 63 10.38 2.50 5.37
C GLY A 63 10.01 2.33 3.89
N ILE A 64 9.59 1.13 3.50
CA ILE A 64 9.21 0.76 2.13
C ILE A 64 7.77 0.28 2.14
N VAL A 65 7.03 0.64 1.09
CA VAL A 65 5.66 0.19 0.82
C VAL A 65 5.61 -0.55 -0.52
N TYR A 66 4.76 -1.57 -0.58
CA TYR A 66 4.45 -2.33 -1.77
C TYR A 66 3.16 -1.83 -2.43
N ARG A 67 3.24 -1.51 -3.72
CA ARG A 67 2.13 -1.09 -4.58
C ARG A 67 1.37 -2.30 -5.12
N SER A 68 0.20 -2.57 -4.57
CA SER A 68 -0.56 -3.80 -4.87
C SER A 68 -1.20 -3.81 -6.26
N GLY A 69 -1.52 -2.64 -6.83
CA GLY A 69 -2.39 -2.51 -8.00
C GLY A 69 -3.89 -2.71 -7.70
N ASP A 70 -4.28 -2.84 -6.43
CA ASP A 70 -5.67 -3.01 -6.02
C ASP A 70 -6.32 -1.65 -5.73
N SER A 71 -7.53 -1.43 -6.24
CA SER A 71 -8.35 -0.25 -5.94
C SER A 71 -9.23 -0.52 -4.73
N VAL A 72 -9.04 0.25 -3.67
CA VAL A 72 -9.76 0.09 -2.40
C VAL A 72 -10.13 1.45 -1.79
N ARG A 73 -11.00 1.43 -0.79
CA ARG A 73 -11.26 2.59 0.08
C ARG A 73 -11.39 2.15 1.54
N TRP A 74 -11.11 3.07 2.46
CA TRP A 74 -11.53 2.92 3.85
C TRP A 74 -13.01 3.22 4.00
N CYS A 75 -13.73 2.34 4.65
CA CYS A 75 -15.09 2.57 5.13
C CYS A 75 -15.05 3.30 6.49
N ILE A 76 -16.19 3.89 6.87
CA ILE A 76 -16.29 4.66 8.12
C ILE A 76 -16.12 3.80 9.37
N ASP A 77 -16.39 2.51 9.25
CA ASP A 77 -16.23 1.49 10.28
C ASP A 77 -14.78 0.98 10.41
N GLY A 78 -13.86 1.47 9.58
CA GLY A 78 -12.46 1.07 9.61
C GLY A 78 -12.14 -0.14 8.74
N GLU A 79 -13.10 -0.65 7.96
CA GLU A 79 -12.85 -1.74 7.02
C GLU A 79 -12.32 -1.25 5.65
N LEU A 80 -11.46 -2.04 5.01
CA LEU A 80 -11.16 -1.88 3.59
C LEU A 80 -12.21 -2.56 2.72
N GLU A 81 -12.70 -1.83 1.73
CA GLU A 81 -13.57 -2.31 0.66
C GLU A 81 -12.81 -2.33 -0.67
N PHE A 82 -12.85 -3.47 -1.36
CA PHE A 82 -12.16 -3.70 -2.64
C PHE A 82 -13.10 -3.44 -3.81
N ALA A 83 -12.66 -2.64 -4.79
CA ALA A 83 -13.40 -2.34 -6.01
C ALA A 83 -12.88 -3.09 -7.24
N GLY A 84 -11.60 -3.42 -7.29
CA GLY A 84 -11.00 -4.04 -8.47
C GLY A 84 -9.52 -3.74 -8.59
N ARG A 85 -9.02 -3.76 -9.82
CA ARG A 85 -7.61 -3.57 -10.15
C ARG A 85 -7.42 -2.34 -11.01
N ILE A 86 -6.34 -1.61 -10.78
CA ILE A 86 -6.01 -0.40 -11.56
C ILE A 86 -5.10 -0.69 -12.76
N ASP A 87 -4.58 -1.92 -12.86
CA ASP A 87 -3.61 -2.34 -13.88
C ASP A 87 -4.20 -3.27 -14.95
N PHE A 88 -5.54 -3.26 -15.12
CA PHE A 88 -6.28 -3.98 -16.17
C PHE A 88 -7.04 -3.05 -17.10
#